data_AF-A0A259P0W6-F1
#
_entry.id   AF-A0A259P0W6-F1
#
_cell.length_a   1.000
_cell.length_b   1.000
_cell.length_c   1.000
_cell.angle_alpha   90.00
_cell.angle_beta   90.00
_cell.angle_gamma   90.00
#
_symmetry.space_group_name_H-M   'P 1'
#
loop_
_entity.id
_entity.type
_entity.pdbx_description
1 polymer ?
#
loop_
_entity_poly.entity_id
_entity_poly.type
_entity_poly.pdbx_seq_one_letter_code
_entity_poly.pdbx_strand_id
1 'polypeptide(L)'
;MNSQDRQILLRLLRYLRPHYKLFIAAVLTTVVIAASETSIPALMKPLLDDGFNGKMNQTLWQVPFMLVGLALTRSLSQYACNYLLTKITTSVLLTLRKEMFSRLLQAKADFFMKSTASKLINAVVFEVGNALSVMGGLLINFIRDVLTVLGLLGYLLFLNWQLTLVVFAIFPLVAFMSKKINQRLRLLNREQQTLTNDLSYIVEEAAAGHKLVKLHGGQQYEMGRFMERANRLFQFMMKAT
;
A
#
# COMPACT_ATOMS: atom_id res chain seq x y z
N MET A 1 6.66 -16.29 0.45
CA MET A 1 6.07 -15.70 -0.77
C MET A 1 5.89 -16.86 -1.72
N ASN A 2 4.65 -17.17 -2.11
CA ASN A 2 4.38 -18.34 -2.93
C ASN A 2 5.06 -18.18 -4.30
N SER A 3 5.44 -19.29 -4.93
CA SER A 3 6.00 -19.31 -6.29
C SER A 3 5.07 -18.67 -7.33
N GLN A 4 3.75 -18.71 -7.11
CA GLN A 4 2.74 -17.99 -7.91
C GLN A 4 2.83 -16.47 -7.75
N ASP A 5 2.95 -15.95 -6.52
CA ASP A 5 3.06 -14.50 -6.25
C ASP A 5 4.27 -13.90 -6.98
N ARG A 6 5.40 -14.63 -6.98
CA ARG A 6 6.63 -14.20 -7.65
C ARG A 6 6.45 -14.11 -9.17
N GLN A 7 5.74 -15.04 -9.78
CA GLN A 7 5.47 -15.02 -11.23
C GLN A 7 4.55 -13.86 -11.62
N ILE A 8 3.56 -13.53 -10.78
CA ILE A 8 2.67 -12.39 -11.00
C ILE A 8 3.46 -11.09 -10.89
N LEU A 9 4.33 -10.96 -9.89
CA LEU A 9 5.21 -9.80 -9.73
C LEU A 9 6.16 -9.63 -10.92
N LEU A 10 6.79 -10.70 -11.40
CA LEU A 10 7.67 -10.66 -12.57
C LEU A 10 6.92 -10.27 -13.86
N ARG A 11 5.67 -10.74 -14.02
CA ARG A 11 4.81 -10.31 -15.13
C ARG A 11 4.46 -8.83 -15.03
N LEU A 12 4.09 -8.34 -13.85
CA LEU A 12 3.84 -6.91 -13.61
C LEU A 12 5.09 -6.07 -13.95
N LEU A 13 6.27 -6.50 -13.51
CA LEU A 13 7.54 -5.82 -13.79
C LEU A 13 7.81 -5.69 -15.29
N ARG A 14 7.39 -6.69 -16.09
CA ARG A 14 7.48 -6.64 -17.55
C ARG A 14 6.56 -5.58 -18.16
N TYR A 15 5.35 -5.39 -17.62
CA TYR A 15 4.43 -4.31 -18.04
C TYR A 15 4.89 -2.92 -17.57
N LEU A 16 5.72 -2.82 -16.53
CA LEU A 16 6.34 -1.57 -16.08
C LEU A 16 7.53 -1.14 -16.95
N ARG A 17 8.23 -2.08 -17.60
CA ARG A 17 9.42 -1.81 -18.44
C ARG A 17 9.25 -0.71 -19.51
N PRO A 18 8.12 -0.59 -20.22
CA PRO A 18 7.91 0.49 -21.21
C PRO A 18 7.89 1.89 -20.59
N HIS A 19 7.56 2.01 -19.30
CA HIS A 19 7.39 3.28 -18.59
C HIS A 19 8.63 3.70 -17.79
N TYR A 20 9.80 3.14 -18.08
CA TYR A 20 11.04 3.40 -17.34
C TYR A 20 11.42 4.89 -17.27
N LYS A 21 11.09 5.69 -18.28
CA LYS A 21 11.36 7.15 -18.30
C LYS A 21 10.59 7.89 -17.20
N LEU A 22 9.31 7.55 -17.03
CA LEU A 22 8.47 8.12 -15.97
C LEU A 22 8.95 7.67 -14.59
N PHE A 23 9.41 6.42 -14.50
CA PHE A 23 10.00 5.88 -13.28
C PHE A 23 11.28 6.62 -12.89
N ILE A 24 12.20 6.86 -13.84
CA ILE A 24 13.41 7.66 -13.60
C ILE A 24 13.05 9.09 -13.17
N ALA A 25 12.05 9.72 -13.78
CA ALA A 25 11.58 11.04 -13.34
C ALA A 25 11.03 11.03 -11.89
N ALA A 26 10.35 9.95 -11.49
CA ALA A 26 9.87 9.78 -10.11
C ALA A 26 11.02 9.57 -9.11
N VAL A 27 12.08 8.89 -9.55
CA VAL A 27 13.33 8.74 -8.78
C VAL A 27 14.03 10.10 -8.60
N LEU A 28 14.16 10.89 -9.66
CA LEU A 28 14.79 12.22 -9.57
C LEU A 28 14.04 13.15 -8.62
N THR A 29 12.71 13.17 -8.69
CA THR A 29 11.89 13.93 -7.72
C THR A 29 12.05 13.41 -6.30
N THR A 30 12.23 12.11 -6.10
CA THR A 30 12.52 11.53 -4.77
C THR A 30 13.85 11.98 -4.20
N VAL A 31 14.89 12.12 -5.02
CA VAL A 31 16.19 12.67 -4.61
C VAL A 31 16.03 14.11 -4.12
N VAL A 32 15.23 14.93 -4.82
CA VAL A 32 14.92 16.31 -4.39
C VAL A 32 14.18 16.33 -3.05
N ILE A 33 13.21 15.43 -2.87
CA ILE A 33 12.47 15.30 -1.59
C ILE A 33 13.43 14.97 -0.44
N ALA A 34 14.32 13.99 -0.64
CA ALA A 34 15.30 13.59 0.36
C ALA A 34 16.27 14.74 0.72
N ALA A 35 16.77 15.47 -0.27
CA ALA A 35 17.62 16.63 -0.06
C ALA A 35 16.90 17.74 0.73
N SER A 36 15.62 17.98 0.46
CA SER A 36 14.81 18.94 1.22
C SER A 36 14.59 18.49 2.67
N GLU A 37 14.42 17.19 2.96
CA GLU A 37 14.27 16.67 4.34
C GLU A 37 15.50 16.94 5.18
N THR A 38 16.68 16.66 4.64
CA THR A 38 17.94 16.81 5.36
C THR A 38 18.35 18.28 5.54
N SER A 39 17.86 19.16 4.66
CA SER A 39 18.12 20.60 4.75
C SER A 39 17.39 21.27 5.93
N ILE A 40 16.24 20.73 6.36
CA ILE A 40 15.46 21.29 7.48
C ILE A 40 16.26 21.28 8.81
N PRO A 41 16.82 20.14 9.29
CA PRO A 41 17.66 20.13 10.48
C PRO A 41 18.93 20.97 10.33
N ALA A 42 19.51 21.01 9.12
CA ALA A 42 20.70 21.82 8.84
C ALA A 42 20.41 23.33 8.97
N LEU A 43 19.20 23.79 8.61
CA LEU A 43 18.76 25.17 8.79
C LEU A 43 18.30 25.48 10.22
N MET A 44 17.85 24.47 10.96
CA MET A 44 17.50 24.64 12.38
C MET A 44 18.72 24.83 13.28
N LYS A 45 19.85 24.17 12.99
CA LYS A 45 21.12 24.34 13.72
C LYS A 45 21.55 25.82 13.90
N PRO A 46 21.75 26.61 12.82
CA PRO A 46 22.15 28.01 12.96
C PRO A 46 21.05 28.89 13.57
N LEU A 47 19.76 28.55 13.41
CA LEU A 47 18.67 29.25 14.10
C LEU A 47 18.72 29.06 15.61
N LEU A 48 19.03 27.84 16.08
CA LEU A 48 19.13 27.51 17.50
C LEU A 48 20.44 28.02 18.11
N ASP A 49 21.55 27.94 17.38
CA ASP A 49 22.87 28.32 17.88
C ASP A 49 23.11 29.84 17.83
N ASP A 50 22.70 30.54 16.74
CA ASP A 50 22.96 31.98 16.58
C ASP A 50 21.73 32.86 16.88
N GLY A 51 20.51 32.33 16.72
CA GLY A 51 19.28 33.10 16.92
C GLY A 51 18.95 33.41 18.38
N PHE A 52 19.43 32.60 19.32
CA PHE A 52 19.28 32.82 20.76
C PHE A 52 20.41 33.66 21.38
N ASN A 53 21.48 33.95 20.62
CA ASN A 53 22.64 34.74 21.08
C ASN A 53 22.45 36.27 20.96
N GLY A 54 21.22 36.75 20.70
CA GLY A 54 20.84 38.16 20.86
C GLY A 54 21.34 39.14 19.78
N LYS A 55 22.03 38.66 18.73
CA LYS A 55 22.38 39.51 17.57
C LYS A 55 21.22 39.47 16.57
N MET A 56 20.28 40.39 16.73
CA MET A 56 19.11 40.56 15.86
C MET A 56 19.54 41.05 14.47
N ASN A 57 20.05 40.11 13.67
CA ASN A 57 20.48 40.34 12.30
C ASN A 57 19.35 39.97 11.32
N GLN A 58 19.26 40.67 10.18
CA GLN A 58 18.29 40.40 9.09
C GLN A 58 18.31 38.92 8.61
N THR A 59 19.39 38.20 8.88
CA THR A 59 19.56 36.77 8.65
C THR A 59 18.49 35.90 9.34
N LEU A 60 17.92 36.34 10.48
CA LEU A 60 16.87 35.62 11.19
C LEU A 60 15.54 35.55 10.43
N TRP A 61 15.22 36.56 9.61
CA TRP A 61 14.00 36.57 8.78
C TRP A 61 14.17 35.78 7.47
N GLN A 62 15.39 35.50 7.04
CA GLN A 62 15.67 34.69 5.86
C GLN A 62 15.38 33.20 6.10
N VAL A 63 15.56 32.71 7.33
CA VAL A 63 15.41 31.28 7.62
C VAL A 63 13.96 30.80 7.55
N PRO A 64 12.94 31.51 8.10
CA PRO A 64 11.54 31.19 7.87
C PRO A 64 11.17 31.19 6.38
N PHE A 65 11.68 32.15 5.60
CA PHE A 65 11.42 32.22 4.16
C PHE A 65 12.05 31.02 3.41
N MET A 66 13.27 30.63 3.79
CA MET A 66 13.96 29.46 3.23
C MET A 66 13.28 28.15 3.63
N LEU A 67 12.76 28.05 4.86
CA LEU A 67 11.94 26.94 5.34
C LEU A 67 10.64 26.80 4.53
N VAL A 68 9.92 27.91 4.31
CA VAL A 68 8.71 27.92 3.49
C VAL A 68 9.06 27.54 2.05
N GLY A 69 10.15 28.08 1.49
CA GLY A 69 10.65 27.71 0.16
C GLY A 69 10.95 26.21 0.04
N LEU A 70 11.65 25.62 1.02
CA LEU A 70 11.94 24.19 1.06
C LEU A 70 10.68 23.33 1.26
N ALA A 71 9.75 23.78 2.09
CA ALA A 71 8.47 23.09 2.29
C ALA A 71 7.65 23.08 0.99
N LEU A 72 7.65 24.19 0.24
CA LEU A 72 6.99 24.28 -1.06
C LEU A 72 7.66 23.39 -2.10
N THR A 73 8.99 23.44 -2.24
CA THR A 73 9.71 22.58 -3.21
C THR A 73 9.55 21.10 -2.89
N ARG A 74 9.59 20.74 -1.59
CA ARG A 74 9.27 19.39 -1.11
C ARG A 74 7.86 18.98 -1.49
N SER A 75 6.87 19.80 -1.17
CA SER A 75 5.45 19.50 -1.44
C SER A 75 5.19 19.33 -2.93
N LEU A 76 5.76 20.20 -3.77
CA LEU A 76 5.63 20.14 -5.22
C LEU A 76 6.33 18.89 -5.80
N SER A 77 7.51 18.55 -5.28
CA SER A 77 8.23 17.33 -5.68
C SER A 77 7.48 16.07 -5.29
N GLN A 78 6.88 16.07 -4.09
CA GLN A 78 6.04 14.96 -3.61
C GLN A 78 4.78 14.81 -4.45
N TYR A 79 4.13 15.93 -4.80
CA TYR A 79 3.00 15.91 -5.72
C TYR A 79 3.38 15.36 -7.10
N ALA A 80 4.48 15.86 -7.69
CA ALA A 80 4.98 15.39 -8.97
C ALA A 80 5.32 13.90 -8.96
N CYS A 81 5.95 13.42 -7.89
CA CYS A 81 6.25 11.99 -7.70
C CYS A 81 4.95 11.16 -7.68
N ASN A 82 3.97 11.53 -6.85
CA ASN A 82 2.68 10.81 -6.78
C ASN A 82 1.93 10.83 -8.12
N TYR A 83 1.96 11.95 -8.84
CA TYR A 83 1.35 12.07 -10.16
C TYR A 83 2.01 11.12 -11.17
N LEU A 84 3.34 11.07 -11.20
CA LEU A 84 4.10 10.17 -12.08
C LEU A 84 3.79 8.70 -11.77
N LEU A 85 3.75 8.31 -10.49
CA LEU A 85 3.41 6.93 -10.08
C LEU A 85 1.97 6.56 -10.46
N THR A 86 1.02 7.48 -10.30
CA THR A 86 -0.37 7.29 -10.71
C THR A 86 -0.46 7.14 -12.23
N LYS A 87 0.28 7.95 -12.98
CA LYS A 87 0.33 7.86 -14.44
C LYS A 87 0.90 6.52 -14.92
N ILE A 88 1.93 5.99 -14.27
CA ILE A 88 2.49 4.67 -14.58
C ILE A 88 1.44 3.57 -14.34
N THR A 89 0.84 3.56 -13.14
CA THR A 89 -0.13 2.53 -12.75
C THR A 89 -1.37 2.52 -13.66
N THR A 90 -1.91 3.70 -13.96
CA THR A 90 -3.09 3.84 -14.85
C THR A 90 -2.77 3.50 -16.30
N SER A 91 -1.57 3.79 -16.78
CA SER A 91 -1.13 3.39 -18.13
C SER A 91 -1.02 1.87 -18.27
N VAL A 92 -0.44 1.21 -17.27
CA VAL A 92 -0.38 -0.27 -17.23
C VAL A 92 -1.80 -0.87 -17.16
N LEU A 93 -2.70 -0.27 -16.39
CA LEU A 93 -4.10 -0.70 -16.31
C LEU A 93 -4.79 -0.65 -17.68
N LEU A 94 -4.57 0.44 -18.42
CA LEU A 94 -5.13 0.64 -19.75
C LEU A 94 -4.64 -0.44 -20.72
N THR A 95 -3.33 -0.75 -20.71
CA THR A 95 -2.75 -1.80 -21.54
C THR A 95 -3.34 -3.18 -21.22
N LEU A 96 -3.45 -3.52 -19.93
CA LEU A 96 -4.04 -4.79 -19.51
C LEU A 96 -5.50 -4.92 -19.94
N ARG A 97 -6.31 -3.87 -19.75
CA ARG A 97 -7.71 -3.85 -20.19
C ARG A 97 -7.82 -4.00 -21.70
N LYS A 98 -6.95 -3.34 -22.48
CA LYS A 98 -6.92 -3.47 -23.94
C LYS A 98 -6.61 -4.90 -24.37
N GLU A 99 -5.60 -5.53 -23.77
CA GLU A 99 -5.24 -6.92 -24.09
C GLU A 99 -6.34 -7.91 -23.70
N MET A 100 -6.93 -7.76 -22.52
CA MET A 100 -8.03 -8.61 -22.07
C MET A 100 -9.27 -8.46 -22.94
N PHE A 101 -9.63 -7.23 -23.30
CA PHE A 101 -10.76 -6.99 -24.20
C PHE A 101 -10.50 -7.56 -25.60
N SER A 102 -9.28 -7.40 -26.13
CA SER A 102 -8.91 -8.00 -27.41
C SER A 102 -8.98 -9.54 -27.38
N ARG A 103 -8.56 -10.18 -26.28
CA ARG A 103 -8.68 -11.62 -26.10
C ARG A 103 -10.13 -12.07 -25.95
N LEU A 104 -10.97 -11.25 -25.31
CA LEU A 104 -12.39 -11.51 -25.20
C LEU A 104 -13.07 -11.51 -26.57
N LEU A 105 -12.75 -10.55 -27.44
CA LEU A 105 -13.28 -10.48 -28.80
C LEU A 105 -12.87 -11.67 -29.69
N GLN A 106 -11.74 -12.31 -29.41
CA GLN A 106 -11.24 -13.48 -30.15
C GLN A 106 -11.62 -14.82 -29.48
N ALA A 107 -12.35 -14.78 -28.37
CA ALA A 107 -12.71 -15.99 -27.63
C ALA A 107 -13.76 -16.81 -28.40
N LYS A 108 -13.65 -18.15 -28.32
CA LYS A 108 -14.61 -19.08 -28.94
C LYS A 108 -15.98 -18.98 -28.26
N ALA A 109 -17.05 -19.28 -29.00
CA ALA A 109 -18.42 -19.32 -28.47
C ALA A 109 -18.57 -20.18 -27.20
N ASP A 110 -17.86 -21.31 -27.12
CA ASP A 110 -17.82 -22.19 -25.94
C ASP A 110 -17.42 -21.48 -24.64
N PHE A 111 -16.57 -20.45 -24.73
CA PHE A 111 -16.16 -19.67 -23.57
C PHE A 111 -17.29 -18.81 -23.02
N PHE A 112 -18.10 -18.23 -23.92
CA PHE A 112 -19.27 -17.43 -23.56
C PHE A 112 -20.43 -18.28 -23.04
N MET A 113 -20.57 -19.52 -23.51
CA MET A 113 -21.56 -20.46 -22.95
C MET A 113 -21.27 -20.85 -21.50
N LYS A 114 -19.99 -20.81 -21.08
CA LYS A 114 -19.55 -21.15 -19.72
C LYS A 114 -19.44 -19.94 -18.77
N SER A 115 -19.56 -18.72 -19.28
CA SER A 115 -19.26 -17.50 -18.53
C SER A 115 -20.35 -16.45 -18.67
N THR A 116 -20.94 -16.01 -17.56
CA THR A 116 -21.93 -14.93 -17.55
C THR A 116 -21.28 -13.59 -17.91
N ALA A 117 -22.02 -12.72 -18.63
CA ALA A 117 -21.59 -11.37 -18.96
C ALA A 117 -21.12 -10.58 -17.72
N SER A 118 -21.83 -10.67 -16.60
CA SER A 118 -21.45 -10.01 -15.34
C SER A 118 -20.09 -10.44 -14.80
N LYS A 119 -19.73 -11.72 -14.95
CA LYS A 119 -18.42 -12.25 -14.52
C LYS A 119 -17.29 -11.68 -15.37
N LEU A 120 -17.52 -11.56 -16.68
CA LEU A 120 -16.55 -10.97 -17.62
C LEU A 120 -16.36 -9.47 -17.37
N ILE A 121 -17.46 -8.74 -17.13
CA ILE A 121 -17.41 -7.32 -16.75
C ILE A 121 -16.63 -7.15 -15.45
N ASN A 122 -16.93 -7.96 -14.42
CA ASN A 122 -16.22 -7.89 -13.15
C ASN A 122 -14.72 -8.16 -13.30
N ALA A 123 -14.34 -9.18 -14.06
CA ALA A 123 -12.95 -9.51 -14.30
C ALA A 123 -12.19 -8.36 -14.98
N VAL A 124 -12.71 -7.84 -16.10
CA VAL A 124 -12.01 -6.83 -16.92
C VAL A 124 -12.04 -5.43 -16.28
N VAL A 125 -13.14 -5.06 -15.64
CA VAL A 125 -13.33 -3.71 -15.09
C VAL A 125 -12.79 -3.61 -13.67
N PHE A 126 -13.14 -4.54 -12.79
CA PHE A 126 -12.89 -4.41 -11.35
C PHE A 126 -11.71 -5.24 -10.86
N GLU A 127 -11.69 -6.55 -11.11
CA GLU A 127 -10.68 -7.46 -10.53
C GLU A 127 -9.26 -7.07 -10.97
N VAL A 128 -9.06 -6.78 -12.26
CA VAL A 128 -7.76 -6.35 -12.80
C VAL A 128 -7.34 -5.00 -12.24
N GLY A 129 -8.29 -4.07 -12.09
CA GLY A 129 -8.03 -2.75 -11.50
C GLY A 129 -7.59 -2.86 -10.05
N ASN A 130 -8.30 -3.65 -9.24
CA ASN A 130 -7.96 -3.87 -7.84
C ASN A 130 -6.64 -4.63 -7.69
N ALA A 131 -6.43 -5.69 -8.46
CA ALA A 131 -5.19 -6.46 -8.43
C ALA A 131 -3.98 -5.59 -8.79
N LEU A 132 -4.07 -4.77 -9.83
CA LEU A 132 -2.98 -3.87 -10.23
C LEU A 132 -2.78 -2.74 -9.23
N SER A 133 -3.84 -2.14 -8.71
CA SER A 133 -3.72 -1.04 -7.74
C SER A 133 -3.04 -1.51 -6.46
N VAL A 134 -3.38 -2.70 -5.97
CA VAL A 134 -2.75 -3.29 -4.79
C VAL A 134 -1.33 -3.74 -5.10
N MET A 135 -1.13 -4.63 -6.06
CA MET A 135 0.20 -5.22 -6.31
C MET A 135 1.17 -4.25 -6.97
N GLY A 136 0.70 -3.52 -7.98
CA GLY A 136 1.49 -2.52 -8.69
C GLY A 136 1.84 -1.34 -7.77
N GLY A 137 0.87 -0.84 -7.01
CA GLY A 137 1.11 0.20 -6.01
C GLY A 137 2.14 -0.23 -4.96
N LEU A 138 1.99 -1.43 -4.39
CA LEU A 138 2.95 -1.97 -3.42
C LEU A 138 4.36 -2.11 -4.01
N LEU A 139 4.50 -2.65 -5.23
CA LEU A 139 5.79 -2.84 -5.86
C LEU A 139 6.48 -1.50 -6.17
N ILE A 140 5.73 -0.56 -6.77
CA ILE A 140 6.23 0.77 -7.12
C ILE A 140 6.66 1.53 -5.86
N ASN A 141 5.80 1.55 -4.84
CA ASN A 141 6.11 2.20 -3.57
C ASN A 141 7.30 1.54 -2.90
N PHE A 142 7.38 0.21 -2.90
CA PHE A 142 8.53 -0.50 -2.33
C PHE A 142 9.84 -0.11 -3.01
N ILE A 143 9.90 -0.07 -4.34
CA ILE A 143 11.14 0.34 -5.04
C ILE A 143 11.47 1.80 -4.72
N ARG A 144 10.47 2.70 -4.71
CA ARG A 144 10.64 4.10 -4.31
C ARG A 144 11.17 4.21 -2.89
N ASP A 145 10.57 3.51 -1.94
CA ASP A 145 10.91 3.59 -0.51
C ASP A 145 12.33 3.06 -0.28
N VAL A 146 12.69 1.93 -0.88
CA VAL A 146 14.06 1.39 -0.84
C VAL A 146 15.06 2.41 -1.39
N LEU A 147 14.75 3.05 -2.51
CA LEU A 147 15.65 4.03 -3.11
C LEU A 147 15.75 5.32 -2.27
N THR A 148 14.64 5.75 -1.67
CA THR A 148 14.60 6.88 -0.73
C THR A 148 15.47 6.59 0.48
N VAL A 149 15.32 5.40 1.08
CA VAL A 149 16.11 4.94 2.23
C VAL A 149 17.59 4.89 1.88
N LEU A 150 17.97 4.35 0.71
CA LEU A 150 19.36 4.33 0.26
C LEU A 150 19.92 5.74 0.06
N GLY A 151 19.15 6.66 -0.53
CA GLY A 151 19.54 8.06 -0.71
C GLY A 151 19.77 8.78 0.62
N LEU A 152 18.82 8.65 1.56
CA LEU A 152 18.91 9.24 2.90
C LEU A 152 20.06 8.63 3.71
N LEU A 153 20.25 7.31 3.68
CA LEU A 153 21.36 6.63 4.36
C LEU A 153 22.72 7.09 3.80
N GLY A 154 22.85 7.19 2.48
CA GLY A 154 24.06 7.70 1.85
C GLY A 154 24.38 9.11 2.35
N TYR A 155 23.39 10.00 2.36
CA TYR A 155 23.56 11.36 2.86
C TYR A 155 23.92 11.41 4.35
N LEU A 156 23.25 10.63 5.21
CA LEU A 156 23.55 10.58 6.64
C LEU A 156 24.97 10.09 6.93
N LEU A 157 25.45 9.11 6.17
CA LEU A 157 26.84 8.64 6.24
C LEU A 157 27.84 9.75 5.88
N PHE A 158 27.53 10.57 4.87
CA PHE A 158 28.35 11.74 4.52
C PHE A 158 28.36 12.81 5.62
N LEU A 159 27.22 13.05 6.29
CA LEU A 159 27.11 14.09 7.31
C LEU A 159 27.78 13.68 8.64
N ASN A 160 27.45 12.49 9.16
CA ASN A 160 28.04 11.95 10.38
C ASN A 160 27.89 10.42 10.43
N TRP A 161 28.93 9.71 10.01
CA TRP A 161 28.95 8.25 10.00
C TRP A 161 28.87 7.61 11.40
N GLN A 162 29.35 8.31 12.44
CA GLN A 162 29.36 7.81 13.83
C GLN A 162 27.93 7.76 14.40
N LEU A 163 27.17 8.85 14.26
CA LEU A 163 25.75 8.89 14.66
C LEU A 163 24.92 7.91 13.83
N THR A 164 25.23 7.78 12.54
CA THR A 164 24.53 6.83 11.66
C THR A 164 24.72 5.38 12.10
N LEU A 165 25.93 4.99 12.52
CA LEU A 165 26.22 3.65 13.07
C LEU A 165 25.42 3.37 14.36
N VAL A 166 25.27 4.35 15.24
CA VAL A 166 24.46 4.21 16.46
C VAL A 166 23.00 3.91 16.10
N VAL A 167 22.43 4.63 15.14
CA VAL A 167 21.06 4.35 14.65
C VAL A 167 20.97 2.97 14.01
N PHE A 168 22.00 2.56 13.26
CA PHE A 168 22.06 1.23 12.64
C PHE A 168 22.10 0.09 13.67
N ALA A 169 22.71 0.33 14.84
CA ALA A 169 22.70 -0.62 15.95
C ALA A 169 21.31 -0.78 16.60
N ILE A 170 20.49 0.28 16.60
CA ILE A 170 19.10 0.26 17.11
C ILE A 170 18.14 -0.38 16.10
N PHE A 171 18.41 -0.24 14.80
CA PHE A 171 17.59 -0.78 13.72
C PHE A 171 17.19 -2.27 13.87
N PRO A 172 18.09 -3.23 14.17
CA PRO A 172 17.71 -4.63 14.34
C PRO A 172 16.73 -4.86 15.49
N LEU A 173 16.82 -4.08 16.58
CA LEU A 173 15.88 -4.18 17.70
C LEU A 173 14.47 -3.76 17.27
N VAL A 174 14.36 -2.63 16.55
CA VAL A 174 13.09 -2.16 15.98
C VAL A 174 12.54 -3.18 14.98
N ALA A 175 13.38 -3.68 14.06
CA ALA A 175 12.99 -4.67 13.08
C ALA A 175 12.48 -5.97 13.73
N PHE A 176 13.11 -6.42 14.81
CA PHE A 176 12.68 -7.59 15.57
C PHE A 176 11.31 -7.36 16.24
N MET A 177 11.12 -6.22 16.89
CA MET A 177 9.83 -5.84 17.50
C MET A 177 8.72 -5.74 16.44
N SER A 178 8.96 -5.04 15.34
CA SER A 178 8.01 -4.93 14.22
C SER A 178 7.68 -6.30 13.63
N LYS A 179 8.66 -7.22 13.50
CA LYS A 179 8.41 -8.58 13.03
C LYS A 179 7.47 -9.34 13.97
N LYS A 180 7.67 -9.26 15.28
CA LYS A 180 6.82 -9.92 16.28
C LYS A 180 5.39 -9.38 16.24
N ILE A 181 5.24 -8.05 16.15
CA ILE A 181 3.93 -7.39 16.02
C ILE A 181 3.24 -7.83 14.72
N ASN A 182 3.93 -7.77 13.59
CA ASN A 182 3.38 -8.16 12.28
C ASN A 182 2.98 -9.64 12.24
N GLN A 183 3.74 -10.53 12.88
CA GLN A 183 3.37 -11.94 12.99
C GLN A 183 2.07 -12.11 13.79
N ARG A 184 1.94 -11.43 14.92
CA ARG A 184 0.71 -11.46 15.74
C ARG A 184 -0.49 -10.90 14.97
N LEU A 185 -0.34 -9.75 14.29
CA LEU A 185 -1.39 -9.16 13.47
C LEU A 185 -1.83 -10.10 12.35
N ARG A 186 -0.90 -10.80 11.69
CA ARG A 186 -1.24 -11.78 10.64
C ARG A 186 -2.04 -12.97 11.18
N LEU A 187 -1.74 -13.43 12.40
CA LEU A 187 -2.50 -14.50 13.04
C LEU A 187 -3.92 -14.02 13.37
N LEU A 188 -4.07 -12.84 13.97
CA LEU A 188 -5.38 -12.25 14.29
C LEU A 188 -6.23 -12.04 13.03
N ASN A 189 -5.66 -11.53 11.94
CA ASN A 189 -6.37 -11.36 10.67
C ASN A 189 -6.83 -12.71 10.08
N ARG A 190 -6.02 -13.77 10.20
CA ARG A 190 -6.41 -15.10 9.74
C ARG A 190 -7.58 -15.65 10.55
N GLU A 191 -7.52 -15.51 11.88
CA GLU A 191 -8.59 -15.97 12.76
C GLU A 191 -9.90 -15.17 12.55
N GLN A 192 -9.80 -13.86 12.38
CA GLN A 192 -10.93 -13.01 11.99
C GLN A 192 -11.56 -13.48 10.68
N GLN A 193 -10.73 -13.78 9.66
CA GLN A 193 -11.22 -14.27 8.37
C GLN A 193 -11.90 -15.63 8.52
N THR A 194 -11.37 -16.54 9.34
CA THR A 194 -12.00 -17.83 9.63
C THR A 194 -13.38 -17.65 10.27
N LEU A 195 -13.50 -16.80 11.30
CA LEU A 195 -14.78 -16.52 11.95
C LEU A 195 -15.80 -15.85 11.01
N THR A 196 -15.32 -15.00 10.10
CA THR A 196 -16.16 -14.38 9.07
C THR A 196 -16.66 -15.42 8.07
N ASN A 197 -15.80 -16.35 7.65
CA ASN A 197 -16.16 -17.43 6.74
C ASN A 197 -17.19 -18.38 7.37
N ASP A 198 -17.04 -18.73 8.65
CA ASP A 198 -18.03 -19.52 9.40
C ASP A 198 -19.43 -18.85 9.40
N LEU A 199 -19.46 -17.53 9.59
CA LEU A 199 -20.71 -16.76 9.54
C LEU A 199 -21.32 -16.76 8.14
N SER A 200 -20.50 -16.55 7.10
CA SER A 200 -20.94 -16.62 5.71
C SER A 200 -21.50 -18.00 5.33
N TYR A 201 -20.89 -19.08 5.84
CA TYR A 201 -21.34 -20.44 5.61
C TYR A 201 -22.77 -20.70 6.13
N ILE A 202 -23.11 -20.19 7.33
CA ILE A 202 -24.48 -20.29 7.87
C ILE A 202 -25.48 -19.60 6.95
N VAL A 203 -25.14 -18.41 6.46
CA VAL A 203 -26.01 -17.65 5.55
C VAL A 203 -26.20 -18.41 4.23
N GLU A 204 -25.12 -18.99 3.69
CA GLU A 204 -25.17 -19.79 2.47
C GLU A 204 -26.05 -21.03 2.64
N GLU A 205 -25.90 -21.77 3.75
CA GLU A 205 -26.71 -22.95 4.07
C GLU A 205 -28.18 -22.60 4.28
N ALA A 206 -28.49 -21.55 5.04
CA ALA A 206 -29.86 -21.11 5.28
C ALA A 206 -30.54 -20.62 4.00
N ALA A 207 -29.80 -19.92 3.12
CA ALA A 207 -30.31 -19.48 1.83
C ALA A 207 -30.56 -20.65 0.87
N ALA A 208 -29.62 -21.61 0.79
CA ALA A 208 -29.79 -22.82 -0.03
C ALA A 208 -30.93 -23.71 0.49
N GLY A 209 -31.07 -23.82 1.81
CA GLY A 209 -32.07 -24.61 2.52
C GLY A 209 -33.40 -23.89 2.82
N HIS A 210 -33.64 -22.71 2.24
CA HIS A 210 -34.75 -21.83 2.64
C HIS A 210 -36.15 -22.49 2.62
N LYS A 211 -36.39 -23.40 1.66
CA LYS A 211 -37.64 -24.17 1.61
C LYS A 211 -37.83 -25.06 2.83
N LEU A 212 -36.76 -25.73 3.27
CA LEU A 212 -36.76 -26.62 4.44
C LEU A 212 -36.97 -25.81 5.72
N VAL A 213 -36.29 -24.66 5.85
CA VAL A 213 -36.44 -23.75 6.99
C VAL A 213 -37.88 -23.26 7.11
N LYS A 214 -38.52 -22.87 6.00
CA LYS A 214 -39.93 -22.44 6.00
C LYS A 214 -40.91 -23.58 6.32
N LEU A 215 -40.66 -24.78 5.78
CA LEU A 215 -41.55 -25.92 5.94
C LEU A 215 -41.55 -26.48 7.37
N HIS A 216 -40.42 -26.39 8.07
CA HIS A 216 -40.29 -26.82 9.46
C HIS A 216 -40.43 -25.69 10.50
N GLY A 217 -40.69 -24.45 10.09
CA GLY A 217 -40.75 -23.32 11.03
C GLY A 217 -39.42 -23.01 11.74
N GLY A 218 -38.29 -23.35 11.10
CA GLY A 218 -36.95 -23.29 11.69
C GLY A 218 -36.31 -21.90 11.74
N GLN A 219 -37.05 -20.82 11.51
CA GLN A 219 -36.48 -19.47 11.40
C GLN A 219 -35.79 -19.01 12.70
N GLN A 220 -36.40 -19.30 13.85
CA GLN A 220 -35.80 -18.94 15.15
C GLN A 220 -34.53 -19.74 15.43
N TYR A 221 -34.48 -21.01 15.00
CA TYR A 221 -33.30 -21.87 15.13
C TYR A 221 -32.12 -21.33 14.31
N GLU A 222 -32.35 -21.01 13.03
CA GLU A 222 -31.31 -20.42 12.17
C GLU A 222 -30.84 -19.06 12.69
N MET A 223 -31.76 -18.23 13.20
CA MET A 223 -31.39 -16.96 13.84
C MET A 223 -30.51 -17.16 15.08
N GLY A 224 -30.83 -18.14 15.93
CA GLY A 224 -29.99 -18.50 17.07
C GLY A 224 -28.58 -18.94 16.66
N ARG A 225 -28.50 -19.79 15.62
CA ARG A 225 -27.23 -20.27 15.05
C ARG A 225 -26.38 -19.13 14.49
N PHE A 226 -27.00 -18.19 13.77
CA PHE A 226 -26.34 -16.97 13.28
C PHE A 226 -25.83 -16.10 14.45
N MET A 227 -26.68 -15.83 15.45
CA MET A 227 -26.33 -14.99 16.59
C MET A 227 -25.18 -15.58 17.41
N GLU A 228 -25.09 -16.90 17.55
CA GLU A 228 -23.97 -17.55 18.23
C GLU A 228 -22.64 -17.27 17.53
N ARG A 229 -22.56 -17.46 16.21
CA ARG A 229 -21.32 -17.19 15.45
C ARG A 229 -21.02 -15.69 15.34
N ALA A 230 -22.04 -14.86 15.19
CA ALA A 230 -21.90 -13.41 15.18
C ALA A 230 -21.35 -12.90 16.53
N ASN A 231 -21.83 -13.43 17.66
CA ASN A 231 -21.29 -13.08 18.98
C ASN A 231 -19.84 -13.52 19.16
N ARG A 232 -19.45 -14.71 18.67
CA ARG A 232 -18.04 -15.14 18.71
C ARG A 232 -17.14 -14.19 17.91
N LEU A 233 -17.57 -13.79 16.72
CA LEU A 233 -16.83 -12.80 15.91
C LEU A 233 -16.74 -11.45 16.62
N PHE A 234 -17.85 -10.97 17.19
CA PHE A 234 -17.87 -9.72 17.95
C PHE A 234 -16.91 -9.75 19.14
N GLN A 235 -16.97 -10.81 19.96
CA GLN A 235 -16.07 -10.97 21.11
C GLN A 235 -14.60 -11.07 20.68
N PHE A 236 -14.32 -11.73 19.56
CA PHE A 236 -12.97 -11.79 19.01
C PHE A 236 -12.48 -10.39 18.59
N MET A 237 -13.29 -9.62 17.87
CA MET A 237 -12.93 -8.27 17.44
C MET A 237 -12.70 -7.33 18.63
N MET A 238 -13.53 -7.42 19.67
CA MET A 238 -13.37 -6.65 20.91
C MET A 238 -12.09 -7.02 21.68
N LYS A 239 -11.63 -8.28 21.62
CA LYS A 239 -10.36 -8.73 22.24
C LYS A 239 -9.13 -8.42 21.38
N ALA A 240 -9.33 -8.27 20.07
CA ALA A 240 -8.26 -8.01 19.11
C ALA A 240 -7.96 -6.52 18.91
N THR A 241 -8.83 -5.63 19.41
CA THR A 241 -8.63 -4.17 19.48
C THR A 241 -7.76 -3.81 20.69
#